data_AF-F0WL87-F1
#
_entry.id   AF-F0WL87-F1
#
_cell.length_a   1.000
_cell.length_b   1.000
_cell.length_c   1.000
_cell.angle_alpha   90.00
_cell.angle_beta   90.00
_cell.angle_gamma   90.00
#
_symmetry.space_group_name_H-M   'P 1'
#
loop_
_entity.id
_entity.type
_entity.pdbx_description
1 polymer ?
#
loop_
_entity_poly.entity_id
_entity_poly.type
_entity_poly.pdbx_seq_one_letter_code
_entity_poly.pdbx_strand_id
1 'polypeptide(L)'
;MENEMKSLNDHHTWKLLEMQPGHRAVGGKWVVRIKRDPSGKIFKFKARLVAKRHTHRTGFDYTETFAPVARKESIKIVLSFAAEQDMAAENVDVDTAFLYGDIDEKIGMDQPDGFADAKYPNMKCKLQRAL
;
A
#
# COMPACT_ATOMS: atom_id res chain seq x y z
N MET A 1 10.95 -5.44 9.50
CA MET A 1 10.62 -4.11 8.97
C MET A 1 11.51 -3.78 7.77
N GLU A 2 12.80 -4.08 7.84
CA GLU A 2 13.76 -3.89 6.72
C GLU A 2 13.30 -4.46 5.38
N ASN A 3 12.83 -5.71 5.33
CA ASN A 3 12.34 -6.30 4.06
C ASN A 3 11.19 -5.50 3.44
N GLU A 4 10.29 -4.96 4.27
CA GLU A 4 9.20 -4.09 3.79
C GLU A 4 9.79 -2.77 3.28
N MET A 5 10.69 -2.15 4.05
CA MET A 5 11.32 -0.89 3.67
C MET A 5 12.10 -1.01 2.36
N LYS A 6 12.82 -2.12 2.17
CA LYS A 6 13.49 -2.43 0.90
C LYS A 6 12.49 -2.51 -0.24
N SER A 7 11.38 -3.24 -0.07
CA SER A 7 10.33 -3.31 -1.09
C SER A 7 9.76 -1.93 -1.45
N LEU A 8 9.51 -1.07 -0.46
CA LEU A 8 8.99 0.29 -0.68
C LEU A 8 9.99 1.18 -1.42
N ASN A 9 11.28 1.05 -1.11
CA ASN A 9 12.33 1.77 -1.80
C ASN A 9 12.49 1.28 -3.25
N ASP A 10 12.48 -0.04 -3.48
CA ASP A 10 12.61 -0.65 -4.81
C ASP A 10 11.45 -0.21 -5.74
N HIS A 11 10.26 -0.01 -5.17
CA HIS A 11 9.07 0.47 -5.90
C HIS A 11 8.93 1.99 -5.93
N HIS A 12 9.92 2.74 -5.41
CA HIS A 12 9.92 4.21 -5.38
C HIS A 12 8.61 4.78 -4.80
N THR A 13 8.10 4.16 -3.73
CA THR A 13 6.74 4.41 -3.22
C THR A 13 6.50 5.85 -2.81
N TRP A 14 7.54 6.61 -2.44
CA TRP A 14 7.44 8.02 -2.11
C TRP A 14 8.70 8.82 -2.44
N LYS A 15 8.58 10.15 -2.38
CA LYS A 15 9.70 11.10 -2.37
C LYS A 15 9.62 11.99 -1.13
N LEU A 16 10.76 12.37 -0.59
CA LEU A 16 10.79 13.34 0.51
C LEU A 16 10.47 14.74 -0.02
N LEU A 17 9.56 15.42 0.67
CA LEU A 17 9.04 16.75 0.33
C LEU A 17 8.85 17.58 1.62
N GLU A 18 9.11 18.88 1.53
CA GLU A 18 8.57 19.84 2.51
C GLU A 18 7.09 20.08 2.25
N MET A 19 6.24 19.74 3.22
CA MET A 19 4.81 19.86 3.05
C MET A 19 4.39 21.32 3.01
N GLN A 20 3.52 21.68 2.06
CA GLN A 20 3.03 23.05 1.97
C GLN A 20 2.20 23.43 3.21
N PRO A 21 2.29 24.71 3.66
CA PRO A 21 1.48 25.21 4.76
C PRO A 21 -0.01 24.90 4.52
N GLY A 22 -0.68 24.34 5.52
CA GLY A 22 -2.11 24.03 5.49
C GLY A 22 -2.48 22.62 5.02
N HIS A 23 -1.55 21.84 4.45
CA HIS A 23 -1.80 20.42 4.18
C HIS A 23 -1.41 19.56 5.39
N ARG A 24 -2.22 18.54 5.71
CA ARG A 24 -1.91 17.59 6.80
C ARG A 24 -1.37 16.29 6.25
N ALA A 25 -0.29 15.78 6.83
CA ALA A 25 0.24 14.46 6.48
C ALA A 25 -0.62 13.36 7.12
N VAL A 26 -0.72 12.23 6.44
CA VAL A 26 -1.22 10.98 7.00
C VAL A 26 -0.16 10.40 7.93
N GLY A 27 -0.55 9.98 9.13
CA GLY A 27 0.38 9.24 9.98
C GLY A 27 0.71 7.87 9.41
N GLY A 28 1.96 7.43 9.49
CA GLY A 28 2.35 6.05 9.24
C GLY A 28 2.10 5.15 10.46
N LYS A 29 1.86 3.85 10.24
CA LYS A 29 1.87 2.83 11.30
C LYS A 29 2.49 1.54 10.81
N TRP A 30 3.34 0.94 11.63
CA TRP A 30 3.76 -0.44 11.45
C TRP A 30 2.70 -1.43 11.96
N VAL A 31 2.27 -2.33 11.09
CA VAL A 31 1.43 -3.49 11.43
C VAL A 31 2.30 -4.73 11.37
N VAL A 32 2.49 -5.36 12.53
CA VAL A 32 3.28 -6.59 12.67
C VAL A 32 2.38 -7.78 12.94
N ARG A 33 2.69 -8.92 12.33
CA ARG A 33 1.95 -10.18 12.49
C ARG A 33 2.89 -11.37 12.43
N ILE A 34 2.71 -12.31 13.36
CA ILE A 34 3.37 -13.61 13.32
C ILE A 34 2.49 -14.56 12.50
N LYS A 35 3.03 -15.12 11.43
CA LYS A 35 2.42 -16.21 10.68
C LYS A 35 2.91 -17.54 11.25
N ARG A 36 1.96 -18.40 11.60
CA ARG A 36 2.20 -19.77 12.05
C ARG A 36 1.74 -20.74 10.97
N ASP A 37 2.39 -21.89 10.89
CA ASP A 37 1.96 -23.00 10.04
C ASP A 37 0.79 -23.78 10.69
N PRO A 38 0.21 -24.79 10.02
CA PRO A 38 -0.87 -25.60 10.60
C PRO A 38 -0.49 -26.36 11.87
N SER A 39 0.81 -26.60 12.11
CA SER A 39 1.31 -27.25 13.34
C SER A 39 1.47 -26.25 14.51
N GLY A 40 1.26 -24.95 14.27
CA GLY A 40 1.41 -23.89 15.25
C GLY A 40 2.83 -23.33 15.36
N LYS A 41 3.80 -23.84 14.59
CA LYS A 41 5.17 -23.34 14.57
C LYS A 41 5.24 -22.00 13.84
N ILE A 42 6.11 -21.11 14.31
CA ILE A 42 6.34 -19.82 13.65
C ILE A 42 6.97 -20.07 12.27
N PHE A 43 6.25 -19.67 11.23
CA PHE A 43 6.69 -19.75 9.85
C PHE A 43 7.33 -18.44 9.37
N LYS A 44 6.74 -17.28 9.75
CA LYS A 44 7.23 -15.97 9.27
C LYS A 44 6.81 -14.83 10.20
N PHE A 45 7.72 -13.90 10.45
CA PHE A 45 7.38 -12.58 10.99
C PHE A 45 7.09 -11.63 9.83
N LYS A 46 5.88 -11.06 9.78
CA LYS A 46 5.47 -10.13 8.73
C LYS A 46 5.30 -8.74 9.34
N ALA A 47 5.91 -7.74 8.72
CA ALA A 47 5.69 -6.33 9.03
C ALA A 47 5.16 -5.65 7.77
N ARG A 48 4.24 -4.70 7.92
CA ARG A 48 3.77 -3.84 6.85
C ARG A 48 3.70 -2.40 7.34
N LEU A 49 4.08 -1.47 6.47
CA LEU A 49 3.82 -0.06 6.72
C LEU A 49 2.45 0.27 6.12
N VAL A 50 1.59 0.93 6.89
CA VAL A 50 0.27 1.36 6.42
C VAL A 50 0.02 2.82 6.75
N ALA A 51 -0.70 3.50 5.88
CA ALA A 51 -1.15 4.87 6.10
C ALA A 51 -2.39 4.89 7.03
N LYS A 52 -2.40 5.76 8.04
CA LYS A 52 -3.53 5.92 8.97
C LYS A 52 -4.65 6.71 8.32
N ARG A 53 -5.69 6.03 7.83
CA ARG A 53 -6.86 6.62 7.15
C ARG A 53 -7.70 7.69 7.90
N HIS A 54 -7.35 8.12 9.11
CA HIS A 54 -8.23 8.93 9.97
C HIS A 54 -7.91 10.44 9.98
N THR A 55 -6.89 10.91 9.27
CA THR A 55 -6.45 12.32 9.35
C THR A 55 -6.94 13.19 8.21
N HIS A 56 -7.44 12.61 7.12
CA HIS A 56 -7.81 13.34 5.90
C HIS A 56 -9.32 13.57 5.78
N ARG A 57 -9.70 14.77 5.33
CA ARG A 57 -11.08 15.16 5.05
C ARG A 57 -11.39 15.04 3.56
N THR A 58 -12.43 14.27 3.23
CA THR A 58 -12.97 14.18 1.87
C THR A 58 -13.36 15.57 1.36
N GLY A 59 -13.01 15.89 0.12
CA GLY A 59 -13.26 17.19 -0.52
C GLY A 59 -12.24 18.29 -0.18
N PHE A 60 -11.28 18.03 0.72
CA PHE A 60 -10.17 18.94 1.02
C PHE A 60 -8.81 18.28 0.77
N ASP A 61 -8.58 17.12 1.40
CA ASP A 61 -7.30 16.40 1.31
C ASP A 61 -7.28 15.32 0.22
N TYR A 62 -8.46 14.86 -0.22
CA TYR A 62 -8.65 13.92 -1.33
C TYR A 62 -10.08 14.01 -1.87
N THR A 63 -10.27 13.69 -3.16
CA THR A 63 -11.58 13.66 -3.81
C THR A 63 -12.21 12.27 -3.78
N GLU A 64 -11.40 11.21 -3.87
CA GLU A 64 -11.90 9.83 -3.89
C GLU A 64 -10.97 8.88 -3.10
N THR A 65 -11.53 7.78 -2.57
CA THR A 65 -10.76 6.68 -1.98
C THR A 65 -10.97 5.44 -2.84
N PHE A 66 -10.10 5.24 -3.82
CA PHE A 66 -10.14 4.04 -4.66
C PHE A 66 -9.19 2.96 -4.13
N ALA A 67 -9.76 1.81 -3.78
CA ALA A 67 -9.02 0.56 -3.75
C ALA A 67 -9.38 -0.19 -5.04
N PRO A 68 -8.41 -0.54 -5.92
CA PRO A 68 -8.69 -1.26 -7.16
C PRO A 68 -9.05 -2.72 -6.85
N VAL A 69 -10.29 -2.95 -6.44
CA VAL A 69 -10.83 -4.29 -6.17
C VAL A 69 -11.73 -4.70 -7.33
N ALA A 70 -11.33 -5.75 -8.03
CA ALA A 70 -12.16 -6.34 -9.08
C ALA A 70 -13.50 -6.81 -8.49
N ARG A 71 -14.61 -6.51 -9.19
CA ARG A 71 -15.94 -6.95 -8.78
C ARG A 71 -16.08 -8.46 -8.97
N LYS A 72 -16.75 -9.12 -8.03
CA LYS A 72 -16.97 -10.57 -8.08
C LYS A 72 -17.77 -10.97 -9.33
N GLU A 73 -18.72 -10.14 -9.73
CA GLU A 73 -19.53 -10.31 -10.94
C GLU A 73 -18.66 -10.35 -12.19
N SER A 74 -17.71 -9.41 -12.32
CA SER A 74 -16.77 -9.36 -13.44
C SER A 74 -15.89 -10.61 -13.49
N ILE A 75 -15.36 -11.05 -12.34
CA ILE A 75 -14.56 -12.28 -12.26
C ILE A 75 -15.38 -13.49 -12.72
N LYS A 76 -16.64 -13.61 -12.25
CA LYS A 76 -17.52 -14.71 -12.67
C LYS A 76 -17.78 -14.69 -14.16
N ILE A 77 -18.03 -13.53 -14.76
CA ILE A 77 -18.28 -13.41 -16.20
C ILE A 77 -17.06 -13.90 -17.00
N VAL A 78 -15.85 -13.49 -16.62
CA VAL A 78 -14.62 -13.93 -17.30
C VAL A 78 -14.43 -15.45 -17.15
N LEU A 79 -14.65 -16.01 -15.96
CA LEU A 79 -14.54 -17.45 -15.74
C LEU A 79 -15.62 -18.25 -16.49
N SER A 80 -16.86 -17.75 -16.55
CA SER A 80 -17.93 -18.38 -17.32
C SER A 80 -17.59 -18.41 -18.81
N PHE A 81 -17.06 -17.31 -19.35
CA PHE A 81 -16.61 -17.24 -20.73
C PHE A 81 -15.45 -18.20 -21.00
N ALA A 82 -14.46 -18.25 -20.12
CA ALA A 82 -13.35 -19.20 -20.23
C ALA A 82 -13.86 -20.65 -20.24
N ALA A 83 -14.82 -21.00 -19.39
CA ALA A 83 -15.42 -22.33 -19.35
C ALA A 83 -16.22 -22.66 -20.63
N GLU A 84 -16.95 -21.70 -21.20
CA GLU A 84 -17.68 -21.87 -22.46
C GLU A 84 -16.74 -22.12 -23.64
N GLN A 85 -15.57 -21.48 -23.63
CA GLN A 85 -14.56 -21.57 -24.70
C GLN A 85 -13.52 -22.68 -24.45
N ASP A 86 -13.71 -23.52 -23.43
CA ASP A 86 -12.77 -24.57 -23.02
C ASP A 86 -11.33 -24.06 -22.78
N MET A 87 -11.23 -22.85 -22.21
CA MET A 87 -9.95 -22.20 -21.90
C MET A 87 -9.48 -22.56 -20.49
N ALA A 88 -8.17 -22.77 -20.34
CA ALA A 88 -7.54 -22.88 -19.03
C ALA A 88 -7.50 -21.52 -18.33
N ALA A 89 -7.80 -21.50 -17.02
CA ALA A 89 -7.71 -20.32 -16.18
C ALA A 89 -6.68 -20.53 -15.07
N GLU A 90 -5.74 -19.60 -14.96
CA GLU A 90 -4.71 -19.60 -13.92
C GLU A 90 -4.87 -18.37 -13.03
N ASN A 91 -4.54 -18.51 -11.75
CA ASN A 91 -4.55 -17.42 -10.77
C ASN A 91 -3.12 -17.16 -10.30
N VAL A 92 -2.72 -15.89 -10.28
CA VAL A 92 -1.41 -15.46 -9.80
C VAL A 92 -1.61 -14.50 -8.63
N ASP A 93 -1.01 -14.81 -7.48
CA ASP A 93 -0.94 -13.90 -6.34
C ASP A 93 0.33 -13.05 -6.48
N VAL A 94 0.17 -11.76 -6.79
CA VAL A 94 1.29 -10.84 -6.98
C VAL A 94 1.67 -10.23 -5.63
N ASP A 95 2.90 -10.50 -5.18
CA ASP A 95 3.43 -9.86 -3.98
C ASP A 95 3.43 -8.33 -4.16
N THR A 96 2.95 -7.63 -3.14
CA THR A 96 2.90 -6.16 -3.09
C THR A 96 2.14 -5.49 -4.24
N ALA A 97 1.10 -6.15 -4.79
CA ALA A 97 0.27 -5.62 -5.88
C ALA A 97 -0.21 -4.17 -5.71
N PHE A 98 -0.42 -3.70 -4.48
CA PHE A 98 -0.80 -2.32 -4.18
C PHE A 98 0.27 -1.30 -4.56
N LEU A 99 1.56 -1.63 -4.47
CA LEU A 99 2.67 -0.73 -4.82
C LEU A 99 2.75 -0.43 -6.33
N TYR A 100 2.00 -1.15 -7.16
CA TYR A 100 1.93 -0.89 -8.60
C TYR A 100 0.89 0.18 -8.97
N GLY A 101 -0.08 0.46 -8.10
CA GLY A 101 -1.05 1.52 -8.34
C GLY A 101 -0.41 2.90 -8.21
N ASP A 102 -0.42 3.68 -9.29
CA ASP A 102 -0.04 5.10 -9.25
C ASP A 102 -1.05 5.92 -8.43
N ILE A 103 -0.56 6.93 -7.72
CA ILE A 103 -1.39 7.94 -7.04
C ILE A 103 -1.13 9.29 -7.70
N ASP A 104 -2.19 9.89 -8.25
CA ASP A 104 -2.15 11.24 -8.82
C ASP A 104 -2.31 12.32 -7.73
N GLU A 105 -3.02 12.00 -6.65
CA GLU A 105 -3.25 12.88 -5.51
C GLU A 105 -1.97 13.18 -4.72
N LYS A 106 -1.84 14.43 -4.26
CA LYS A 106 -0.72 14.87 -3.43
C LYS A 106 -0.92 14.43 -1.97
N ILE A 107 -0.81 13.14 -1.71
CA ILE A 107 -0.90 12.57 -0.36
C ILE A 107 0.48 12.60 0.30
N GLY A 108 0.61 13.40 1.37
CA GLY A 108 1.77 13.37 2.25
C GLY A 108 1.58 12.36 3.38
N MET A 109 2.61 11.61 3.71
CA MET A 109 2.65 10.71 4.87
C MET A 109 3.84 11.05 5.77
N ASP A 110 3.69 10.88 7.08
CA ASP A 110 4.83 10.93 8.00
C ASP A 110 5.87 9.87 7.65
N GLN A 111 7.14 10.19 7.91
CA GLN A 111 8.22 9.21 7.72
C GLN A 111 8.01 8.01 8.66
N PRO A 112 8.39 6.79 8.23
CA PRO A 112 8.14 5.59 9.02
C PRO A 112 8.98 5.61 10.30
N ASP A 113 8.35 5.26 11.43
CA ASP A 113 9.04 5.16 12.72
C ASP A 113 10.26 4.23 12.62
N GLY A 114 11.42 4.72 13.08
CA GLY A 114 12.69 3.99 13.01
C GLY A 114 13.42 4.06 11.66
N PHE A 115 12.87 4.76 10.66
CA PHE A 115 13.45 4.89 9.32
C PHE A 115 13.37 6.33 8.78
N ALA A 116 13.27 7.33 9.67
CA ALA A 116 13.31 8.73 9.28
C ALA A 116 14.70 9.12 8.76
N ASP A 117 14.74 9.99 7.75
CA ASP A 117 15.96 10.54 7.20
C ASP A 117 16.66 11.44 8.24
N ALA A 118 17.92 11.12 8.55
CA ALA A 118 18.69 11.82 9.57
C ALA A 118 19.05 13.27 9.18
N LYS A 119 19.15 13.58 7.88
CA LYS A 119 19.41 14.93 7.38
C LYS A 119 18.13 15.74 7.32
N TYR A 120 17.00 15.08 7.05
CA TYR A 120 15.71 15.72 6.84
C TYR A 120 14.59 15.14 7.72
N PRO A 121 14.71 15.21 9.05
CA PRO A 121 13.77 14.55 9.96
C PRO A 121 12.34 15.13 9.91
N ASN A 122 12.18 16.38 9.49
CA ASN A 122 10.89 17.07 9.44
C ASN A 122 10.18 16.95 8.08
N MET A 123 10.85 16.43 7.05
CA MET A 123 10.24 16.22 5.73
C MET A 123 9.19 15.11 5.77
N LYS A 124 8.28 15.13 4.80
CA LYS A 124 7.20 14.15 4.66
C LYS A 124 7.39 13.31 3.41
N CYS A 125 6.90 12.08 3.44
CA CYS A 125 6.86 11.17 2.32
C CYS A 125 5.67 11.56 1.41
N LYS A 126 5.93 12.20 0.28
CA LYS A 126 4.91 12.35 -0.77
C LYS A 126 4.73 10.99 -1.46
N LEU A 127 3.59 10.35 -1.26
CA LEU A 127 3.29 9.08 -1.89
C LEU A 127 3.24 9.23 -3.41
N GLN A 128 3.79 8.24 -4.10
CA GLN A 128 3.78 8.08 -5.55
C GLN A 128 3.04 6.79 -5.94
N ARG A 129 3.02 5.81 -5.03
CA ARG A 129 2.32 4.54 -5.17
C ARG A 129 1.39 4.30 -3.98
N ALA A 130 0.37 3.48 -4.16
CA ALA A 130 -0.56 3.11 -3.09
C ALA A 130 0.11 2.28 -1.98
N LEU A 131 -0.36 2.46 -0.74
CA LEU A 131 0.18 1.88 0.49
C LEU A 131 -0.92 1.36 1.43
#